data_AF-A0A6G1H1Y1-F1
#
_entry.id   AF-A0A6G1H1Y1-F1
#
_cell.length_a   1.000
_cell.length_b   1.000
_cell.length_c   1.000
_cell.angle_alpha   90.00
_cell.angle_beta   90.00
_cell.angle_gamma   90.00
#
_symmetry.space_group_name_H-M   'P 1'
#
loop_
_entity.id
_entity.type
_entity.pdbx_description
1 polymer ?
#
loop_
_entity_poly.entity_id
_entity_poly.type
_entity_poly.pdbx_seq_one_letter_code
_entity_poly.pdbx_strand_id
1 'polypeptide(L)' 'MRNAAYGPTKLVVHWLTNAIYFEVPELTAFPIDPGWVQTEMGNRGANDFGVESALAPVSESCAGMVKVIDAATKET' A
#
# COMPACT_ATOMS: atom_id res chain seq x y z
N MET A 1 -7.49 -7.54 15.91
CA MET A 1 -6.35 -8.02 15.13
C MET A 1 -5.02 -7.83 15.86
N ARG A 2 -4.22 -8.89 16.06
CA ARG A 2 -2.80 -8.76 16.45
C ARG A 2 -1.98 -8.55 15.18
N ASN A 3 -1.34 -7.39 15.03
CA ASN A 3 -0.61 -7.02 13.80
C ASN A 3 0.89 -6.73 14.07
N ALA A 4 1.44 -7.28 15.16
CA ALA A 4 2.80 -7.01 15.63
C ALA A 4 3.89 -7.32 14.60
N ALA A 5 3.64 -8.21 13.62
CA ALA A 5 4.54 -8.42 12.49
C ALA A 5 4.23 -7.52 11.29
N TYR A 6 2.94 -7.23 11.04
CA TYR A 6 2.51 -6.46 9.88
C TYR A 6 2.95 -5.00 9.94
N GLY A 7 2.73 -4.31 11.07
CA GLY A 7 3.11 -2.91 11.22
C GLY A 7 4.62 -2.68 11.03
N PRO A 8 5.50 -3.40 11.74
CA PRO A 8 6.94 -3.25 11.59
C PRO A 8 7.46 -3.60 10.18
N THR A 9 6.90 -4.61 9.52
CA THR A 9 7.34 -4.93 8.14
C THR A 9 6.98 -3.80 7.16
N LYS A 10 5.84 -3.12 7.33
CA LYS A 10 5.51 -1.93 6.53
C LYS A 10 6.43 -0.74 6.83
N LEU A 11 6.85 -0.53 8.09
CA LEU A 11 7.86 0.48 8.42
C LEU A 11 9.20 0.20 7.71
N VAL A 12 9.66 -1.05 7.73
CA VAL A 12 10.91 -1.46 7.07
C VAL A 12 10.81 -1.28 5.55
N VAL A 13 9.65 -1.60 4.95
CA VAL A 13 9.41 -1.34 3.52
C VAL A 13 9.61 0.16 3.19
N HIS A 14 9.08 1.07 4.00
CA HIS A 14 9.29 2.51 3.76
C HIS A 14 10.79 2.89 3.79
N TRP A 15 11.54 2.36 4.75
CA TRP A 15 12.99 2.62 4.83
C TRP A 15 13.73 2.05 3.62
N LEU A 16 13.43 0.81 3.21
CA LEU A 16 14.04 0.18 2.04
C LEU A 16 13.71 0.95 0.75
N THR A 17 12.47 1.39 0.57
CA THR A 17 12.08 2.21 -0.58
C THR A 17 12.86 3.53 -0.63
N ASN A 18 13.09 4.16 0.53
CA ASN A 18 13.88 5.37 0.62
C ASN A 18 15.36 5.11 0.27
N ALA A 19 15.93 3.99 0.72
CA ALA A 19 17.28 3.59 0.34
C ALA A 19 17.38 3.39 -1.19
N ILE A 20 16.43 2.68 -1.80
CA ILE A 20 16.38 2.48 -3.26
C ILE A 20 16.28 3.82 -4.00
N TYR A 21 15.45 4.76 -3.51
CA TYR A 21 15.28 6.08 -4.11
C TYR A 21 16.61 6.83 -4.27
N PHE A 22 17.45 6.82 -3.23
CA PHE A 22 18.74 7.51 -3.20
C PHE A 22 19.86 6.73 -3.86
N GLU A 23 19.90 5.41 -3.70
CA GLU A 23 21.03 4.58 -4.13
C GLU A 23 20.92 4.13 -5.59
N VAL A 24 19.71 4.10 -6.17
CA VAL A 24 19.47 3.66 -7.54
C VAL A 24 18.88 4.81 -8.37
N PRO A 25 19.73 5.66 -9.00
CA PRO A 25 19.28 6.89 -9.65
C PRO A 25 18.31 6.62 -10.81
N GLU A 26 18.41 5.49 -11.49
CA GLU A 26 17.58 5.10 -12.64
C GLU A 26 16.15 4.69 -12.26
N LEU A 27 15.86 4.49 -10.97
CA LEU A 27 14.53 4.07 -10.50
C LEU A 27 13.74 5.24 -9.89
N THR A 28 12.46 5.26 -10.21
CA THR A 28 11.42 5.97 -9.46
C THR A 28 10.89 5.03 -8.39
N ALA A 29 11.21 5.31 -7.12
CA ALA A 29 10.84 4.47 -5.99
C ALA A 29 10.08 5.27 -4.93
N PHE A 30 8.86 4.85 -4.62
CA PHE A 30 8.01 5.48 -3.61
C PHE A 30 7.07 4.44 -2.98
N PRO A 31 6.70 4.58 -1.70
CA PRO A 31 5.69 3.72 -1.09
C PRO A 31 4.30 4.10 -1.61
N ILE A 32 3.44 3.10 -1.83
CA ILE A 32 2.05 3.31 -2.22
C ILE A 32 1.13 2.48 -1.32
N ASP A 33 0.07 3.11 -0.80
CA ASP A 33 -0.96 2.47 0.01
C ASP A 33 -2.23 2.24 -0.84
N PRO A 34 -2.68 0.99 -1.04
CA PRO A 34 -3.90 0.69 -1.78
C PRO A 34 -5.18 1.09 -1.02
N GLY A 35 -5.09 1.46 0.26
CA GLY A 35 -6.20 1.73 1.15
C GLY A 35 -6.79 0.46 1.78
N TRP A 36 -7.97 0.57 2.38
CA TRP A 36 -8.67 -0.59 2.95
C TRP A 36 -9.54 -1.28 1.88
N VAL A 37 -8.92 -2.22 1.17
CA VAL A 37 -9.49 -2.85 -0.03
C VAL A 37 -10.26 -4.14 0.28
N GLN A 38 -11.37 -4.39 -0.42
CA GLN A 38 -12.24 -5.58 -0.35
C GLN A 38 -11.59 -6.87 -0.90
N THR A 39 -10.34 -7.10 -0.54
CA THR A 39 -9.63 -8.38 -0.70
C THR A 39 -10.02 -9.34 0.42
N GLU A 40 -9.60 -10.60 0.34
CA GLU A 40 -9.73 -11.55 1.45
C GLU A 40 -9.11 -10.99 2.74
N MET A 41 -7.91 -10.42 2.66
CA MET A 41 -7.23 -9.82 3.82
C MET A 41 -7.98 -8.62 4.39
N GLY A 42 -8.47 -7.73 3.52
CA GLY A 42 -9.19 -6.55 3.97
C GLY A 42 -10.54 -6.88 4.60
N ASN A 43 -11.28 -7.84 4.04
CA ASN A 43 -12.55 -8.32 4.59
C ASN A 43 -12.36 -9.16 5.86
N ARG A 44 -11.24 -9.88 5.98
CA ARG A 44 -10.84 -10.47 7.27
C ARG A 44 -10.65 -9.39 8.34
N GLY A 45 -10.01 -8.28 7.99
CA GLY A 45 -9.94 -7.10 8.86
C GLY A 45 -11.30 -6.51 9.19
N ALA A 46 -12.20 -6.40 8.21
CA ALA A 46 -13.57 -5.93 8.40
C ALA A 46 -14.32 -6.79 9.44
N ASN A 47 -14.22 -8.11 9.31
CA ASN A 47 -14.79 -9.05 10.27
C ASN A 47 -14.23 -8.86 11.69
N ASP A 48 -12.90 -8.73 11.82
CA ASP A 48 -12.21 -8.43 13.10
C ASP A 48 -12.70 -7.13 13.75
N PHE A 49 -13.14 -6.14 12.95
CA PHE A 49 -13.68 -4.86 13.41
C PHE A 49 -15.22 -4.84 13.52
N GLY A 50 -15.91 -5.93 13.19
CA GLY A 50 -17.37 -6.03 13.25
C GLY A 50 -18.11 -5.20 12.19
N VAL A 51 -17.48 -4.92 11.05
CA VAL A 51 -18.11 -4.23 9.92
C VAL A 51 -18.28 -5.18 8.73
N GLU A 52 -19.22 -4.85 7.83
CA GLU A 52 -19.64 -5.73 6.73
C GLU A 52 -18.50 -6.08 5.76
N SER A 53 -17.72 -5.08 5.34
CA SER A 53 -16.62 -5.23 4.40
C SER A 53 -15.59 -4.13 4.56
N ALA A 54 -14.44 -4.30 3.89
CA ALA A 54 -13.52 -3.18 3.67
C ALA A 54 -14.18 -2.08 2.81
N LEU A 55 -13.59 -0.88 2.80
CA LEU A 55 -14.20 0.32 2.22
C LEU A 55 -14.13 0.35 0.69
N ALA A 56 -12.98 0.02 0.11
CA ALA A 56 -12.72 0.24 -1.31
C ALA A 56 -12.87 -1.06 -2.13
N PRO A 57 -13.64 -1.07 -3.23
CA PRO A 57 -13.61 -2.15 -4.21
C PRO A 57 -12.20 -2.34 -4.80
N VAL A 58 -11.84 -3.57 -5.14
CA VAL A 58 -10.53 -3.89 -5.75
C VAL A 58 -10.30 -3.10 -7.04
N SER A 59 -11.33 -3.01 -7.90
CA SER A 59 -11.24 -2.30 -9.17
C SER A 59 -10.93 -0.80 -9.00
N GLU A 60 -11.53 -0.16 -7.99
CA GLU A 60 -11.29 1.25 -7.68
C GLU A 60 -9.87 1.46 -7.16
N SER A 61 -9.43 0.62 -6.22
CA SER A 61 -8.05 0.67 -5.68
C SER A 61 -7.01 0.49 -6.80
N CYS A 62 -7.18 -0.51 -7.66
CA CYS A 62 -6.28 -0.72 -8.80
C CYS A 62 -6.28 0.46 -9.77
N ALA A 63 -7.45 0.99 -10.12
CA ALA A 63 -7.54 2.14 -11.03
C ALA A 63 -6.88 3.40 -10.44
N GLY A 64 -7.00 3.62 -9.12
CA GLY A 64 -6.32 4.71 -8.42
C GLY A 64 -4.81 4.53 -8.41
N MET A 65 -4.32 3.33 -8.07
CA MET A 65 -2.89 3.04 -8.03
C MET A 65 -2.23 3.18 -9.41
N VAL A 66 -2.86 2.70 -10.48
CA VAL A 66 -2.32 2.84 -11.84
C VAL A 66 -2.13 4.30 -12.20
N LYS A 67 -3.08 5.19 -11.86
CA LYS A 67 -2.94 6.63 -12.11
C LYS A 67 -1.74 7.25 -11.38
N VAL A 68 -1.49 6.84 -10.13
CA VAL A 68 -0.34 7.31 -9.35
C VAL A 68 0.96 6.82 -9.99
N ILE A 69 1.02 5.53 -10.36
CA ILE A 69 2.20 4.92 -10.98
C ILE A 69 2.49 5.55 -12.35
N ASP A 70 1.48 5.76 -13.19
CA ASP A 70 1.62 6.35 -14.53
C ASP A 70 2.11 7.81 -14.47
N ALA A 71 1.74 8.55 -13.43
CA ALA A 71 2.12 9.94 -13.25
C ALA A 71 3.44 10.13 -12.47
N ALA A 72 3.95 9.08 -11.84
CA ALA A 72 5.09 9.18 -10.92
C ALA A 72 6.37 9.55 -11.66
N THR A 73 7.11 10.51 -11.09
CA THR A 73 8.48 10.83 -11.51
C THR A 73 9.41 10.65 -10.32
N LYS A 74 10.73 10.75 -10.55
CA LYS A 74 11.68 10.68 -9.43
C LYS A 74 11.53 11.90 -8.51
N GLU A 75 11.10 13.03 -9.04
CA GLU A 75 10.98 14.29 -8.31
C GLU A 75 9.60 14.48 -7.64
N THR A 76 8.56 13.80 -8.11
CA THR A 76 7.16 14.00 -7.69
C THR A 76 6.33 12.73 -7.67
#